data_AF-A0A963I8P3-F1
#
_entry.id   AF-A0A963I8P3-F1
#
_cell.length_a   1.000
_cell.length_b   1.000
_cell.length_c   1.000
_cell.angle_alpha   90.00
_cell.angle_beta   90.00
_cell.angle_gamma   90.00
#
_symmetry.space_group_name_H-M   'P 1'
#
loop_
_entity.id
_entity.type
_entity.pdbx_description
1 polymer ?
#
loop_
_entity_poly.entity_id
_entity_poly.type
_entity_poly.pdbx_seq_one_letter_code
_entity_poly.pdbx_strand_id
1 'polypeptide(L)'
;TLPVIASAQSLEEVMEARGLTQQDLLAAAKTYTPTGGRDEFIAFSSGGQSGQIMVYGVPSMRILKYVSVFTPEPWQGFGFDEESKRILEEGKVDGREIQWGDTHHPAISETNGDLDGEYLFINDKSAPRIGVVSLHDFETQQIVVNPILQSEHGGAFVTPNTDYIIEAAQYPSVLGRGFAPLSEFNEKFRGAVTYWKFDREAGR
;
A
#
# COMPACT_ATOMS: atom_id res chain seq x y z
N THR A 1 3.28 57.65 -0.47
CA THR A 1 2.72 56.87 0.66
C THR A 1 3.24 55.45 0.53
N LEU A 2 4.18 55.07 1.40
CA LEU A 2 4.81 53.74 1.41
C LEU A 2 3.77 52.67 1.80
N PRO A 3 3.87 51.43 1.29
CA PRO A 3 2.89 50.39 1.52
C PRO A 3 2.90 49.99 3.00
N VAL A 4 1.70 49.70 3.52
CA VAL A 4 1.48 49.17 4.87
C VAL A 4 2.28 47.87 4.99
N ILE A 5 3.30 47.88 5.85
CA ILE A 5 3.89 46.66 6.39
C ILE A 5 2.75 45.99 7.15
N ALA A 6 2.21 44.89 6.62
CA ALA A 6 1.28 44.07 7.37
C ALA A 6 2.03 43.60 8.62
N SER A 7 1.72 44.20 9.77
CA SER A 7 2.23 43.72 11.06
C SER A 7 1.80 42.28 11.22
N ALA A 8 2.75 41.39 11.49
CA ALA A 8 2.43 40.01 11.83
C ALA A 8 1.43 40.01 12.99
N GLN A 9 0.27 39.38 12.80
CA GLN A 9 -0.74 39.25 13.84
C GLN A 9 -0.13 38.50 15.04
N SER A 10 -0.50 38.90 16.25
CA SER A 10 -0.20 38.15 17.46
C SER A 10 -0.97 36.83 17.50
N LEU A 11 -0.52 35.89 18.32
CA LEU A 11 -1.19 34.61 18.48
C LEU A 11 -2.63 34.79 19.00
N GLU A 12 -2.81 35.72 19.95
CA GLU A 12 -4.10 36.05 20.55
C GLU A 12 -5.08 36.62 19.50
N GLU A 13 -4.62 37.53 18.63
CA GLU A 13 -5.45 38.07 17.54
C GLU A 13 -5.88 36.97 16.56
N VAL A 14 -4.99 36.02 16.25
CA VAL A 14 -5.32 34.87 15.39
C VAL A 14 -6.31 33.94 16.08
N MET A 15 -6.15 33.70 17.37
CA MET A 15 -7.07 32.88 18.16
C MET A 15 -8.47 33.49 18.20
N GLU A 16 -8.59 34.78 18.52
CA GLU A 16 -9.86 35.49 18.55
C GLU A 16 -10.52 35.51 17.17
N ALA A 17 -9.79 35.90 16.13
CA ALA A 17 -10.33 35.98 14.77
C ALA A 17 -10.80 34.62 14.22
N ARG A 18 -10.17 33.52 14.63
CA ARG A 18 -10.53 32.16 14.21
C ARG A 18 -11.42 31.42 15.22
N GLY A 19 -11.75 32.02 16.36
CA GLY A 19 -12.50 31.37 17.45
C GLY A 19 -11.78 30.15 18.04
N LEU A 20 -10.43 30.16 18.08
CA LEU A 20 -9.62 29.05 18.56
C LEU A 20 -9.33 29.17 20.06
N THR A 21 -9.38 28.04 20.76
CA THR A 21 -8.94 27.91 22.14
C THR A 21 -7.46 27.55 22.22
N GLN A 22 -6.87 27.65 23.40
CA GLN A 22 -5.50 27.14 23.64
C GLN A 22 -5.41 25.63 23.41
N GLN A 23 -6.49 24.87 23.63
CA GLN A 23 -6.53 23.44 23.38
C GLN A 23 -6.44 23.14 21.88
N ASP A 24 -7.11 23.92 21.04
CA ASP A 24 -7.04 23.78 19.58
C ASP A 24 -5.62 24.05 19.09
N LEU A 25 -4.94 25.07 19.63
CA LEU A 25 -3.54 25.34 19.31
C LEU A 25 -2.60 24.23 19.76
N LEU A 26 -2.83 23.66 20.95
CA LEU A 26 -2.04 22.53 21.42
C LEU A 26 -2.24 21.30 20.52
N ALA A 27 -3.47 21.03 20.06
CA ALA A 27 -3.75 19.96 19.11
C ALA A 27 -3.05 20.21 17.76
N ALA A 28 -3.09 21.44 17.25
CA ALA A 28 -2.40 21.81 16.02
C ALA A 28 -0.87 21.70 16.15
N ALA A 29 -0.29 22.10 17.28
CA ALA A 29 1.15 21.99 17.52
C ALA A 29 1.62 20.53 17.57
N LYS A 30 0.76 19.58 17.97
CA LYS A 30 1.08 18.15 17.98
C LYS A 30 1.12 17.51 16.59
N THR A 31 0.46 18.10 15.60
CA THR A 31 0.47 17.61 14.20
C THR A 31 1.37 18.44 13.30
N TYR A 32 1.83 19.60 13.76
CA TYR A 32 2.68 20.48 12.98
C TYR A 32 4.14 20.03 13.04
N THR A 33 4.73 19.78 11.87
CA THR A 33 6.18 19.62 11.70
C THR A 33 6.73 20.83 10.95
N PRO A 34 7.63 21.64 11.55
CA PRO A 34 8.15 22.85 10.92
C PRO A 34 9.06 22.54 9.72
N THR A 35 9.28 23.55 8.88
CA THR A 35 10.26 23.48 7.79
C THR A 35 11.64 23.08 8.32
N GLY A 36 12.28 22.11 7.67
CA GLY A 36 13.56 21.53 8.12
C GLY A 36 13.42 20.48 9.23
N GLY A 37 12.24 20.35 9.84
CA GLY A 37 11.91 19.26 10.74
C GLY A 37 11.66 17.93 10.00
N ARG A 38 11.78 16.83 10.73
CA ARG A 38 11.49 15.47 10.26
C ARG A 38 10.30 14.90 11.02
N ASP A 39 9.47 14.16 10.31
CA ASP A 39 8.44 13.32 10.91
C ASP A 39 9.09 12.20 11.73
N GLU A 40 8.39 11.75 12.78
CA GLU A 40 8.87 10.73 13.70
C GLU A 40 8.66 9.32 13.13
N PHE A 41 7.55 9.12 12.42
CA PHE A 41 7.22 7.84 11.79
C PHE A 41 6.96 8.00 10.30
N ILE A 42 7.17 6.90 9.58
CA ILE A 42 6.72 6.71 8.20
C ILE A 42 5.57 5.73 8.24
N ALA A 43 4.48 6.08 7.56
CA ALA A 43 3.35 5.19 7.36
C ALA A 43 3.26 4.80 5.89
N PHE A 44 3.09 3.51 5.65
CA PHE A 44 2.79 2.93 4.35
C PHE A 44 1.30 2.63 4.32
N SER A 45 0.60 3.26 3.39
CA SER A 45 -0.84 3.09 3.22
C SER A 45 -1.14 2.51 1.85
N SER A 46 -2.13 1.63 1.80
CA SER A 46 -2.76 1.28 0.55
C SER A 46 -3.26 2.55 -0.17
N GLY A 47 -3.15 2.53 -1.49
CA GLY A 47 -3.76 3.49 -2.41
C GLY A 47 -5.19 3.13 -2.80
N GLY A 48 -5.75 2.03 -2.28
CA GLY A 48 -7.03 1.47 -2.69
C GLY A 48 -7.03 1.14 -4.18
N GLN A 49 -8.09 1.56 -4.85
CA GLN A 49 -8.37 1.34 -6.28
C GLN A 49 -7.40 2.09 -7.21
N SER A 50 -6.47 2.88 -6.67
CA SER A 50 -5.37 3.44 -7.46
C SER A 50 -4.26 2.42 -7.76
N GLY A 51 -4.18 1.32 -7.00
CA GLY A 51 -3.20 0.24 -7.24
C GLY A 51 -1.77 0.55 -6.78
N GLN A 52 -1.57 1.61 -6.00
CA GLN A 52 -0.26 2.08 -5.50
C GLN A 52 -0.14 1.93 -3.98
N ILE A 53 1.04 2.23 -3.44
CA ILE A 53 1.24 2.49 -2.00
C ILE A 53 1.57 3.97 -1.80
N MET A 54 0.92 4.61 -0.83
CA MET A 54 1.24 5.97 -0.40
C MET A 54 2.13 5.93 0.84
N VAL A 55 3.22 6.68 0.80
CA VAL A 55 4.13 6.86 1.93
C VAL A 55 3.92 8.26 2.48
N TYR A 56 3.56 8.39 3.76
CA TYR A 56 3.43 9.69 4.42
C TYR A 56 4.15 9.74 5.76
N GLY A 57 4.59 10.94 6.12
CA GLY A 57 5.20 11.22 7.42
C GLY A 57 4.14 11.43 8.50
N VAL A 58 4.41 10.99 9.71
CA VAL A 58 3.59 11.22 10.91
C VAL A 58 4.43 11.98 11.94
N PRO A 59 3.95 13.11 12.48
CA PRO A 59 2.54 13.52 12.54
C PRO A 59 2.10 14.55 11.47
N SER A 60 2.97 14.97 10.55
CA SER A 60 2.63 16.01 9.57
C SER A 60 1.59 15.60 8.53
N MET A 61 1.40 14.29 8.34
CA MET A 61 0.54 13.68 7.33
C MET A 61 0.87 14.10 5.89
N ARG A 62 2.10 14.56 5.65
CA ARG A 62 2.56 14.92 4.31
C ARG A 62 2.89 13.66 3.52
N ILE A 63 2.39 13.59 2.28
CA ILE A 63 2.77 12.54 1.33
C ILE A 63 4.24 12.77 0.92
N LEU A 64 5.06 11.75 1.11
CA LEU A 64 6.49 11.75 0.82
C LEU A 64 6.81 11.05 -0.50
N LYS A 65 6.11 9.94 -0.79
CA LYS A 65 6.29 9.16 -2.02
C LYS A 65 5.02 8.38 -2.36
N TYR A 66 4.81 8.17 -3.64
CA TYR A 66 3.93 7.14 -4.18
C TYR A 66 4.81 6.01 -4.73
N VAL A 67 4.54 4.77 -4.34
CA VAL A 67 5.24 3.59 -4.85
C VAL A 67 4.33 2.86 -5.82
N SER A 68 4.75 2.75 -7.08
CA SER A 68 4.02 1.99 -8.09
C SER A 68 4.03 0.51 -7.80
N VAL A 69 2.89 -0.16 -8.00
CA VAL A 69 2.76 -1.62 -7.88
C VAL A 69 1.94 -2.18 -9.04
N PHE A 70 0.62 -1.98 -9.04
CA PHE A 70 -0.28 -2.65 -9.99
C PHE A 70 -0.73 -1.76 -11.16
N THR A 71 -0.59 -0.44 -11.01
CA THR A 71 -1.02 0.55 -11.99
C THR A 71 0.21 1.22 -12.63
N PRO A 72 0.27 1.36 -13.96
CA PRO A 72 1.28 2.16 -14.63
C PRO A 72 1.28 3.61 -14.17
N GLU A 73 2.45 4.17 -13.84
CA GLU A 73 2.62 5.52 -13.32
C GLU A 73 3.55 6.34 -14.23
N PRO A 74 3.01 7.06 -15.23
CA PRO A 74 3.81 7.70 -16.27
C PRO A 74 4.76 8.78 -15.77
N TRP A 75 4.46 9.42 -14.63
CA TRP A 75 5.30 10.48 -14.08
C TRP A 75 6.59 9.96 -13.43
N GLN A 76 6.62 8.69 -13.00
CA GLN A 76 7.83 8.00 -12.49
C GLN A 76 8.40 6.98 -13.49
N GLY A 77 7.69 6.70 -14.59
CA GLY A 77 8.14 5.82 -15.67
C GLY A 77 7.72 4.35 -15.52
N PHE A 78 7.15 3.97 -14.38
CA PHE A 78 6.69 2.60 -14.14
C PHE A 78 5.56 2.20 -15.11
N GLY A 79 5.74 1.08 -15.81
CA GLY A 79 4.91 0.62 -16.92
C GLY A 79 5.28 1.18 -18.29
N PHE A 80 6.33 2.01 -18.39
CA PHE A 80 6.76 2.64 -19.64
C PHE A 80 8.19 2.28 -20.07
N ASP A 81 9.02 1.78 -19.16
CA ASP A 81 10.30 1.12 -19.46
C ASP A 81 10.17 -0.42 -19.58
N GLU A 82 11.22 -1.09 -20.04
CA GLU A 82 11.20 -2.55 -20.28
C GLU A 82 11.16 -3.38 -18.99
N GLU A 83 11.74 -2.88 -17.90
CA GLU A 83 11.81 -3.58 -16.62
C GLU A 83 10.46 -3.54 -15.90
N SER A 84 9.87 -2.36 -15.76
CA SER A 84 8.57 -2.21 -15.12
C SER A 84 7.43 -2.83 -15.94
N LYS A 85 7.51 -2.81 -17.28
CA LYS A 85 6.59 -3.61 -18.11
C LYS A 85 6.72 -5.09 -17.81
N ARG A 86 7.94 -5.64 -17.68
CA ARG A 86 8.14 -7.04 -17.32
C ARG A 86 7.51 -7.38 -15.97
N ILE A 87 7.62 -6.50 -14.97
CA ILE A 87 6.95 -6.68 -13.66
C ILE A 87 5.42 -6.71 -13.82
N LEU A 88 4.83 -5.77 -14.56
CA LEU A 88 3.38 -5.76 -14.81
C LEU A 88 2.89 -6.99 -15.60
N GLU A 89 3.72 -7.53 -16.49
CA GLU A 89 3.45 -8.76 -17.23
C GLU A 89 3.33 -9.98 -16.30
N GLU A 90 4.11 -10.05 -15.22
CA GLU A 90 3.98 -11.11 -14.19
C GLU A 90 2.60 -11.09 -13.53
N GLY A 91 1.99 -9.91 -13.44
CA GLY A 91 0.65 -9.67 -12.91
C GLY A 91 -0.51 -10.06 -13.84
N LYS A 92 -0.25 -10.68 -15.00
CA LYS A 92 -1.29 -11.10 -15.95
C LYS A 92 -2.14 -12.24 -15.39
N VAL A 93 -3.45 -12.09 -15.52
CA VAL A 93 -4.43 -13.09 -15.07
C VAL A 93 -5.03 -13.74 -16.31
N ASP A 94 -4.81 -15.05 -16.49
CA ASP A 94 -5.32 -15.83 -17.62
C ASP A 94 -4.93 -15.22 -18.98
N GLY A 95 -3.70 -14.70 -19.06
CA GLY A 95 -3.15 -14.03 -20.26
C GLY A 95 -3.69 -12.62 -20.51
N ARG A 96 -4.54 -12.09 -19.63
CA ARG A 96 -5.10 -10.73 -19.75
C ARG A 96 -4.26 -9.73 -18.98
N GLU A 97 -4.02 -8.60 -19.62
CA GLU A 97 -3.39 -7.43 -19.00
C GLU A 97 -4.31 -6.81 -17.97
N ILE A 98 -3.75 -6.51 -16.79
CA ILE A 98 -4.44 -5.80 -15.72
C ILE A 98 -3.54 -4.63 -15.31
N GLN A 99 -3.85 -3.44 -15.84
CA GLN A 99 -3.11 -2.19 -15.64
C GLN A 99 -3.74 -1.29 -14.57
N TRP A 100 -4.40 -1.91 -13.59
CA TRP A 100 -5.00 -1.25 -12.43
C TRP A 100 -4.93 -2.22 -11.25
N GLY A 101 -5.26 -1.76 -10.04
CA GLY A 101 -5.38 -2.63 -8.88
C GLY A 101 -6.23 -2.00 -7.78
N ASP A 102 -6.54 -2.81 -6.78
CA ASP A 102 -7.23 -2.42 -5.54
C ASP A 102 -6.38 -2.90 -4.36
N THR A 103 -5.45 -2.05 -3.93
CA THR A 103 -4.53 -2.36 -2.82
C THR A 103 -5.24 -2.29 -1.48
N HIS A 104 -4.99 -3.20 -0.53
CA HIS A 104 -5.65 -3.15 0.78
C HIS A 104 -4.70 -3.18 1.97
N HIS A 105 -3.90 -4.24 2.15
CA HIS A 105 -3.16 -4.48 3.39
C HIS A 105 -1.65 -4.50 3.12
N PRO A 106 -0.94 -3.38 3.35
CA PRO A 106 0.52 -3.38 3.33
C PRO A 106 1.07 -4.08 4.58
N ALA A 107 1.99 -5.02 4.38
CA ALA A 107 2.72 -5.69 5.46
C ALA A 107 4.23 -5.49 5.25
N ILE A 108 4.92 -5.00 6.27
CA ILE A 108 6.37 -4.85 6.25
C ILE A 108 7.00 -6.16 6.72
N SER A 109 8.15 -6.52 6.17
CA SER A 109 8.90 -7.69 6.61
C SER A 109 9.32 -7.60 8.09
N GLU A 110 9.31 -8.77 8.73
CA GLU A 110 9.66 -8.98 10.11
C GLU A 110 10.84 -9.94 10.26
N THR A 111 11.64 -9.72 11.30
CA THR A 111 12.66 -10.64 11.84
C THR A 111 12.44 -10.80 13.34
N ASN A 112 12.19 -12.02 13.80
CA ASN A 112 11.80 -12.34 15.19
C ASN A 112 10.55 -11.58 15.69
N GLY A 113 9.65 -11.18 14.79
CA GLY A 113 8.42 -10.45 15.09
C GLY A 113 8.59 -8.93 15.19
N ASP A 114 9.79 -8.41 14.96
CA ASP A 114 10.06 -6.98 14.86
C ASP A 114 10.17 -6.58 13.39
N LEU A 115 9.60 -5.42 13.02
CA LEU A 115 9.74 -4.88 11.67
C LEU A 115 11.21 -4.63 11.35
N ASP A 116 11.72 -5.24 10.27
CA ASP A 116 13.11 -5.09 9.84
C ASP A 116 13.27 -4.05 8.71
N GLY A 117 12.17 -3.69 8.04
CA GLY A 117 12.14 -2.62 7.05
C GLY A 117 12.86 -2.94 5.74
N GLU A 118 13.03 -4.23 5.40
CA GLU A 118 13.68 -4.64 4.15
C GLU A 118 12.70 -4.66 2.97
N TYR A 119 11.51 -5.21 3.18
CA TYR A 119 10.48 -5.40 2.16
C TYR A 119 9.10 -4.98 2.64
N LEU A 120 8.23 -4.72 1.68
CA LEU A 120 6.80 -4.52 1.90
C LEU A 120 6.01 -5.37 0.89
N PHE A 121 4.99 -6.05 1.41
CA PHE A 121 4.07 -6.86 0.64
C PHE A 121 2.71 -6.18 0.60
N ILE A 122 2.07 -6.17 -0.56
CA ILE A 122 0.75 -5.57 -0.74
C ILE A 122 -0.09 -6.45 -1.65
N ASN A 123 -1.37 -6.57 -1.32
CA ASN A 123 -2.30 -7.36 -2.10
C ASN A 123 -3.04 -6.53 -3.14
N ASP A 124 -3.70 -7.21 -4.08
CA ASP A 124 -4.66 -6.64 -5.01
C ASP A 124 -6.00 -7.38 -4.94
N LYS A 125 -6.97 -6.77 -4.29
CA LYS A 125 -8.32 -7.33 -4.19
C LYS A 125 -9.00 -7.53 -5.55
N SER A 126 -8.67 -6.70 -6.55
CA SER A 126 -9.35 -6.73 -7.85
C SER A 126 -9.02 -7.99 -8.66
N ALA A 127 -7.80 -8.50 -8.49
CA ALA A 127 -7.30 -9.70 -9.08
C ALA A 127 -6.29 -10.30 -8.10
N PRO A 128 -6.46 -11.56 -7.65
CA PRO A 128 -5.72 -12.10 -6.52
C PRO A 128 -4.21 -12.16 -6.82
N ARG A 129 -3.50 -11.11 -6.39
CA ARG A 129 -2.10 -10.82 -6.72
C ARG A 129 -1.41 -10.25 -5.50
N ILE A 130 -0.16 -10.66 -5.29
CA ILE A 130 0.71 -10.07 -4.28
C ILE A 130 1.85 -9.35 -4.98
N GLY A 131 2.07 -8.09 -4.62
CA GLY A 131 3.24 -7.30 -4.99
C GLY A 131 4.29 -7.35 -3.90
N VAL A 132 5.55 -7.51 -4.30
CA VAL A 132 6.74 -7.39 -3.43
C VAL A 132 7.43 -6.08 -3.73
N VAL A 133 7.68 -5.25 -2.72
CA VAL A 133 8.36 -3.96 -2.81
C VAL A 133 9.62 -4.02 -1.96
N SER A 134 10.76 -3.62 -2.52
CA SER A 134 11.98 -3.36 -1.75
C SER A 134 11.88 -2.00 -1.08
N LEU A 135 12.10 -1.93 0.23
CA LEU A 135 12.08 -0.67 0.99
C LEU A 135 13.43 0.06 0.95
N HIS A 136 14.48 -0.56 0.40
CA HIS A 136 15.77 0.10 0.17
C HIS A 136 15.66 1.20 -0.91
N ASP A 137 14.97 0.92 -2.00
CA ASP A 137 14.81 1.81 -3.17
C ASP A 137 13.35 2.19 -3.46
N PHE A 138 12.38 1.58 -2.76
CA PHE A 138 10.94 1.80 -2.94
C PHE A 138 10.47 1.41 -4.34
N GLU A 139 10.95 0.28 -4.86
CA GLU A 139 10.60 -0.26 -6.18
C GLU A 139 9.96 -1.65 -6.06
N THR A 140 8.98 -1.92 -6.93
CA THR A 140 8.31 -3.24 -7.02
C THR A 140 9.23 -4.25 -7.68
N GLN A 141 9.50 -5.35 -6.98
CA GLN A 141 10.44 -6.41 -7.37
C GLN A 141 9.77 -7.58 -8.10
N GLN A 142 8.51 -7.85 -7.77
CA GLN A 142 7.76 -8.97 -8.32
C GLN A 142 6.26 -8.76 -8.13
N ILE A 143 5.48 -9.28 -9.06
CA ILE A 143 4.04 -9.51 -8.85
C ILE A 143 3.75 -10.99 -9.06
N VAL A 144 3.16 -11.65 -8.07
CA VAL A 144 2.67 -13.03 -8.21
C VAL A 144 1.17 -13.04 -8.31
N VAL A 145 0.65 -13.94 -9.14
CA VAL A 145 -0.77 -14.13 -9.38
C VAL A 145 -1.20 -15.45 -8.74
N ASN A 146 -2.22 -15.44 -7.90
CA ASN A 146 -2.71 -16.66 -7.27
C ASN A 146 -3.41 -17.56 -8.31
N PRO A 147 -2.92 -18.80 -8.56
CA PRO A 147 -3.50 -19.67 -9.57
C PRO A 147 -4.76 -20.41 -9.07
N ILE A 148 -5.02 -20.38 -7.77
CA ILE A 148 -6.11 -21.13 -7.12
C ILE A 148 -7.30 -20.21 -6.83
N LEU A 149 -7.04 -19.04 -6.25
CA LEU A 149 -8.07 -18.08 -5.85
C LEU A 149 -8.58 -17.26 -7.04
N GLN A 150 -9.83 -16.80 -6.93
CA GLN A 150 -10.44 -15.83 -7.84
C GLN A 150 -10.71 -14.47 -7.18
N SER A 151 -10.63 -14.42 -5.85
CA SER A 151 -10.86 -13.23 -5.04
C SER A 151 -9.95 -13.33 -3.84
N GLU A 152 -9.39 -12.19 -3.44
CA GLU A 152 -8.66 -12.05 -2.19
C GLU A 152 -9.12 -10.80 -1.42
N HIS A 153 -8.78 -10.74 -0.14
CA HIS A 153 -8.81 -9.49 0.64
C HIS A 153 -8.01 -9.62 1.93
N GLY A 154 -8.07 -10.77 2.63
CA GLY A 154 -7.48 -10.92 3.97
C GLY A 154 -5.96 -11.10 3.99
N GLY A 155 -5.23 -10.36 3.15
CA GLY A 155 -3.77 -10.31 3.02
C GLY A 155 -3.37 -9.01 2.35
N ALA A 156 -2.10 -8.60 2.32
CA ALA A 156 -0.93 -9.37 2.73
C ALA A 156 -0.66 -9.28 4.24
N PHE A 157 -0.24 -10.40 4.83
CA PHE A 157 0.32 -10.47 6.19
C PHE A 157 1.55 -11.38 6.19
N VAL A 158 2.53 -11.11 7.05
CA VAL A 158 3.77 -11.89 7.11
C VAL A 158 3.86 -12.69 8.42
N THR A 159 4.55 -13.83 8.36
CA THR A 159 4.98 -14.53 9.58
C THR A 159 6.12 -13.77 10.28
N PRO A 160 6.41 -14.02 11.58
CA PRO A 160 7.42 -13.26 12.34
C PRO A 160 8.86 -13.20 11.78
N ASN A 161 9.23 -14.08 10.86
CA ASN A 161 10.53 -14.03 10.15
C ASN A 161 10.37 -13.80 8.65
N THR A 162 9.15 -13.51 8.20
CA THR A 162 8.81 -13.39 6.78
C THR A 162 9.15 -14.65 5.99
N ASP A 163 9.00 -15.83 6.60
CA ASP A 163 9.13 -17.11 5.87
C ASP A 163 7.97 -17.27 4.88
N TYR A 164 6.79 -16.75 5.24
CA TYR A 164 5.59 -16.77 4.43
C TYR A 164 4.84 -15.43 4.40
N ILE A 165 4.28 -15.12 3.23
CA ILE A 165 3.22 -14.13 3.01
C ILE A 165 1.88 -14.85 2.93
N ILE A 166 0.90 -14.37 3.69
CA ILE A 166 -0.42 -14.97 3.83
C ILE A 166 -1.43 -14.16 3.00
N GLU A 167 -2.08 -14.85 2.09
CA GLU A 167 -3.14 -14.34 1.22
C GLU A 167 -4.44 -15.10 1.51
N ALA A 168 -5.55 -14.40 1.78
CA ALA A 168 -6.82 -15.05 2.09
C ALA A 168 -7.95 -14.61 1.17
N ALA A 169 -8.75 -15.59 0.74
CA ALA A 169 -9.92 -15.35 -0.09
C ALA A 169 -10.98 -14.51 0.66
N GLN A 170 -11.57 -13.51 0.00
CA GLN A 170 -12.74 -12.81 0.55
C GLN A 170 -14.02 -13.60 0.33
N TYR A 171 -14.20 -14.09 -0.89
CA TYR A 171 -15.38 -14.83 -1.29
C TYR A 171 -15.01 -16.26 -1.67
N PRO A 172 -15.83 -17.24 -1.30
CA PRO A 172 -15.63 -18.59 -1.78
C PRO A 172 -15.83 -18.62 -3.30
N SER A 173 -14.99 -19.38 -4.00
CA SER A 173 -15.05 -19.52 -5.46
C SER A 173 -14.70 -20.95 -5.87
N VAL A 174 -14.87 -21.28 -7.15
CA VAL A 174 -14.33 -22.53 -7.69
C VAL A 174 -12.81 -22.39 -7.74
N LEU A 175 -12.12 -23.20 -6.93
CA LEU A 175 -10.66 -23.20 -6.88
C LEU A 175 -10.08 -23.57 -8.24
N GLY A 176 -9.04 -22.85 -8.68
CA GLY A 176 -8.40 -23.05 -9.99
C GLY A 176 -9.10 -22.34 -11.16
N ARG A 177 -9.80 -21.23 -10.89
CA ARG A 177 -10.38 -20.33 -11.91
C ARG A 177 -11.38 -20.99 -12.85
N GLY A 178 -12.40 -21.61 -12.24
CA GLY A 178 -13.52 -22.22 -12.95
C GLY A 178 -14.85 -21.50 -12.73
N PHE A 179 -15.85 -21.95 -13.49
CA PHE A 179 -17.25 -21.58 -13.29
C PHE A 179 -18.04 -22.78 -12.77
N ALA A 180 -18.93 -22.50 -11.81
CA ALA A 180 -19.99 -23.42 -11.40
C ALA A 180 -21.27 -22.62 -11.14
N PRO A 181 -22.46 -23.18 -11.44
CA PRO A 181 -23.71 -22.53 -11.10
C PRO A 181 -23.89 -22.44 -9.58
N LEU A 182 -24.57 -21.38 -9.11
CA LEU A 182 -24.82 -21.17 -7.67
C LEU A 182 -25.64 -22.29 -7.02
N SER A 183 -26.40 -23.08 -7.80
CA SER A 183 -27.08 -24.28 -7.30
C SER A 183 -26.12 -25.31 -6.72
N GLU A 184 -24.84 -25.27 -7.09
CA GLU A 184 -23.78 -26.17 -6.64
C GLU A 184 -22.87 -25.51 -5.59
N PHE A 185 -23.29 -24.39 -4.98
CA PHE A 185 -22.46 -23.57 -4.08
C PHE A 185 -21.79 -24.39 -2.97
N ASN A 186 -22.59 -25.16 -2.23
CA ASN A 186 -22.09 -25.96 -1.10
C ASN A 186 -21.08 -27.02 -1.54
N GLU A 187 -21.20 -27.53 -2.76
CA GLU A 187 -20.33 -28.59 -3.27
C GLU A 187 -19.04 -28.03 -3.84
N LYS A 188 -19.10 -26.95 -4.62
CA LYS A 188 -17.98 -26.50 -5.46
C LYS A 188 -17.26 -25.24 -5.00
N PHE A 189 -17.88 -24.40 -4.16
CA PHE A 189 -17.29 -23.12 -3.76
C PHE A 189 -16.53 -23.28 -2.45
N ARG A 190 -15.27 -22.82 -2.42
CA ARG A 190 -14.42 -22.86 -1.23
C ARG A 190 -13.70 -21.53 -1.04
N GLY A 191 -13.58 -21.11 0.22
CA GLY A 191 -12.56 -20.15 0.62
C GLY A 191 -11.25 -20.89 0.86
N ALA A 192 -10.12 -20.21 0.71
CA ALA A 192 -8.81 -20.75 1.06
C ALA A 192 -7.89 -19.64 1.58
N VAL A 193 -6.79 -20.07 2.18
CA VAL A 193 -5.66 -19.23 2.58
C VAL A 193 -4.41 -19.81 1.91
N THR A 194 -3.67 -18.97 1.20
CA THR A 194 -2.42 -19.33 0.52
C THR A 194 -1.25 -18.80 1.35
N TYR A 195 -0.22 -19.63 1.50
CA TYR A 195 1.03 -19.29 2.15
C TYR A 195 2.10 -19.26 1.07
N TRP A 196 2.50 -18.07 0.65
CA TRP A 196 3.56 -17.86 -0.31
C TRP A 196 4.89 -17.88 0.42
N LYS A 197 5.76 -18.84 0.09
CA LYS A 197 7.13 -18.82 0.64
C LYS A 197 7.88 -17.63 0.05
N PHE A 198 8.47 -16.81 0.90
CA PHE A 198 9.34 -15.71 0.45
C PHE A 198 10.78 -16.19 0.34
N ASP A 199 11.43 -15.90 -0.80
CA ASP A 199 12.87 -16.05 -0.93
C ASP A 199 13.56 -14.72 -0.62
N ARG A 200 13.93 -14.55 0.65
CA ARG A 200 14.59 -13.33 1.13
C ARG A 200 15.97 -13.11 0.50
N GLU A 201 16.68 -14.17 0.12
CA GLU A 201 17.99 -14.04 -0.54
C GLU A 201 17.84 -13.50 -1.96
N ALA A 202 16.80 -13.95 -2.68
CA ALA A 202 16.47 -13.44 -4.00
C ALA A 202 15.74 -12.08 -3.97
N GLY A 203 15.11 -11.74 -2.85
CA GLY A 203 14.29 -10.54 -2.67
C GLY A 203 12.94 -10.59 -3.40
N ARG A 204 12.48 -11.80 -3.77
CA ARG A 204 11.26 -12.07 -4.53
C ARG A 204 10.86 -13.53 -4.40
#